data_AF-A0A1C3K9J5-F1
#
_entry.id   AF-A0A1C3K9J5-F1
#
_cell.length_a   1.000
_cell.length_b   1.000
_cell.length_c   1.000
_cell.angle_alpha   90.00
_cell.angle_beta   90.00
_cell.angle_gamma   90.00
#
_symmetry.space_group_name_H-M   'P 1'
#
loop_
_entity.id
_entity.type
_entity.pdbx_description
1 polymer ?
#
loop_
_entity_poly.entity_id
_entity_poly.type
_entity_poly.pdbx_seq_one_letter_code
_entity_poly.pdbx_strand_id
1 'polypeptide(L)'
;MINSTLIILMIVTEVKKRIFLSRSCTYKWILLTILCNALIVVCLHRKAKEEGKWGGQKATKNVENNAEKKVEIDEGKEKNRRLYLSSFTTIGAYYQNEKSAPLSNKNNANYLINLYKEGDINIYHLFFYTYFNNIFFFFFLPFFSSLLIFKYYILKTAKLSVVLVNTFVLSSVLLRHVRVSLSLYFVCHSFFFLLILSEMKISGNELTCFFCFIVNFVFYHMLSISLFHLTNKVFSFLEGLIISAIGTLALDCSFYSFVYSYLNHQIVPTVLFRFFSKATISLVAYGMCCVYCLQNAAKNRGKIMIASMALLLYNLFNFISSEHDSRSRKDTNVLHILISMVWRENNYILILLWFIITTFYLMYIINMSRRNKNLSYLRKHYHFLLFVNVKLSFLKGQIDLLIVALSFVFLIFIFVEMVRKICEVFFPSLNAINKFIARFIDERDSKGIVVTHIYLLAGVYIPIITDALFSNKNYVHKKKQIMYFFREANFLLYSSGLNTICIGDSLAAIGGFLFPTPKMKNTNNKSYAGFLFFFFTTFLSFLLSSYLLQQTVSWANLNIFFMVSLFGALFEAYLLDIDNLILPLFAFCVYLSFEK
;
A
#
# COMPACT_ATOMS: atom_id res chain seq x y z
N MET A 1 -21.46 -7.91 0.10
CA MET A 1 -21.70 -6.96 1.22
C MET A 1 -20.67 -5.84 1.27
N ILE A 2 -19.35 -6.11 1.25
CA ILE A 2 -18.31 -5.05 1.17
C ILE A 2 -18.59 -4.01 0.07
N ASN A 3 -18.91 -4.46 -1.15
CA ASN A 3 -19.26 -3.55 -2.26
C ASN A 3 -20.43 -2.64 -1.88
N SER A 4 -21.49 -3.20 -1.28
CA SER A 4 -22.66 -2.46 -0.81
C SER A 4 -22.30 -1.45 0.28
N THR A 5 -21.47 -1.85 1.25
CA THR A 5 -20.97 -0.97 2.32
C THR A 5 -20.20 0.22 1.75
N LEU A 6 -19.32 -0.01 0.76
CA LEU A 6 -18.59 1.07 0.09
C LEU A 6 -19.53 2.00 -0.69
N ILE A 7 -20.48 1.46 -1.45
CA ILE A 7 -21.45 2.25 -2.21
C ILE A 7 -22.30 3.13 -1.28
N ILE A 8 -22.79 2.56 -0.16
CA ILE A 8 -23.54 3.33 0.85
C ILE A 8 -22.66 4.44 1.42
N LEU A 9 -21.41 4.16 1.77
CA LEU A 9 -20.48 5.18 2.27
C LEU A 9 -20.32 6.30 1.25
N MET A 10 -20.11 5.98 -0.04
CA MET A 10 -19.99 6.98 -1.10
C MET A 10 -21.22 7.86 -1.23
N ILE A 11 -22.43 7.26 -1.23
CA ILE A 11 -23.70 8.00 -1.32
C ILE A 11 -23.87 8.94 -0.12
N VAL A 12 -23.61 8.45 1.10
CA VAL A 12 -23.72 9.27 2.31
C VAL A 12 -22.73 10.44 2.27
N THR A 13 -21.49 10.17 1.86
CA THR A 13 -20.48 11.21 1.69
C THR A 13 -20.91 12.25 0.67
N GLU A 14 -21.48 11.83 -0.46
CA GLU A 14 -21.98 12.72 -1.50
C GLU A 14 -23.07 13.65 -0.99
N VAL A 15 -24.07 13.11 -0.31
CA VAL A 15 -25.18 13.88 0.29
C VAL A 15 -24.64 14.87 1.31
N LYS A 16 -23.75 14.43 2.19
CA LYS A 16 -23.24 15.25 3.29
C LYS A 16 -22.33 16.38 2.80
N LYS A 17 -21.47 16.08 1.83
CA LYS A 17 -20.45 17.01 1.35
C LYS A 17 -20.93 17.88 0.18
N ARG A 18 -22.03 17.54 -0.52
CA ARG A 18 -22.51 18.25 -1.74
C ARG A 18 -21.42 18.40 -2.82
N ILE A 19 -20.48 17.47 -2.88
CA ILE A 19 -19.21 17.66 -3.60
C ILE A 19 -19.11 16.84 -4.88
N PHE A 20 -19.97 15.85 -5.10
CA PHE A 20 -19.71 14.83 -6.12
C PHE A 20 -20.48 14.97 -7.44
N LEU A 21 -21.77 15.31 -7.47
CA LEU A 21 -22.54 15.27 -8.72
C LEU A 21 -22.20 16.34 -9.81
N SER A 22 -21.60 17.50 -9.48
CA SER A 22 -21.27 18.54 -10.49
C SER A 22 -19.78 18.79 -10.75
N ARG A 23 -18.86 18.23 -9.94
CA ARG A 23 -17.40 18.45 -10.03
C ARG A 23 -16.56 17.16 -10.18
N SER A 24 -17.19 15.99 -10.32
CA SER A 24 -16.58 14.69 -10.02
C SER A 24 -15.45 14.27 -10.96
N CYS A 25 -14.23 14.43 -10.45
CA CYS A 25 -13.06 13.76 -10.96
C CYS A 25 -13.19 12.22 -10.90
N THR A 26 -13.82 11.62 -9.88
CA THR A 26 -13.85 10.15 -9.68
C THR A 26 -14.63 9.38 -10.75
N TYR A 27 -15.85 9.81 -11.08
CA TYR A 27 -16.65 9.18 -12.13
C TYR A 27 -16.07 9.45 -13.52
N LYS A 28 -15.53 10.66 -13.74
CA LYS A 28 -14.74 10.96 -14.93
C LYS A 28 -13.52 10.04 -15.05
N TRP A 29 -12.78 9.79 -13.96
CA TRP A 29 -11.60 8.89 -13.96
C TRP A 29 -11.98 7.46 -14.26
N ILE A 30 -13.06 6.98 -13.62
CA ILE A 30 -13.60 5.65 -13.84
C ILE A 30 -14.02 5.48 -15.29
N LEU A 31 -14.82 6.41 -15.82
CA LEU A 31 -15.28 6.41 -17.20
C LEU A 31 -14.10 6.44 -18.17
N LEU A 32 -13.15 7.35 -17.94
CA LEU A 32 -11.96 7.52 -18.77
C LEU A 32 -11.10 6.25 -18.78
N THR A 33 -10.97 5.58 -17.64
CA THR A 33 -10.21 4.33 -17.56
C THR A 33 -10.94 3.17 -18.22
N ILE A 34 -12.27 3.09 -18.09
CA ILE A 34 -13.08 2.10 -18.82
C ILE A 34 -12.93 2.30 -20.33
N LEU A 35 -13.00 3.56 -20.80
CA LEU A 35 -12.76 3.90 -22.20
C LEU A 35 -11.36 3.50 -22.66
N CYS A 36 -10.33 3.75 -21.85
CA CYS A 36 -8.96 3.30 -22.13
C CYS A 36 -8.88 1.80 -22.33
N ASN A 37 -9.41 1.05 -21.38
CA ASN A 37 -9.34 -0.39 -21.42
C ASN A 37 -10.22 -0.96 -22.55
N ALA A 38 -11.35 -0.33 -22.87
CA ALA A 38 -12.18 -0.68 -24.02
C ALA A 38 -11.43 -0.47 -25.36
N LEU A 39 -10.70 0.64 -25.52
CA LEU A 39 -9.86 0.88 -26.70
C LEU A 39 -8.76 -0.19 -26.84
N ILE A 40 -8.10 -0.54 -25.74
CA ILE A 40 -7.10 -1.62 -25.71
C ILE A 40 -7.74 -2.94 -26.17
N VAL A 41 -8.92 -3.28 -25.65
CA VAL A 41 -9.66 -4.49 -26.04
C VAL A 41 -10.04 -4.49 -27.51
N VAL A 42 -10.53 -3.37 -28.06
CA VAL A 42 -10.86 -3.23 -29.49
C VAL A 42 -9.62 -3.41 -30.37
N CYS A 43 -8.49 -2.81 -30.00
CA CYS A 43 -7.22 -2.97 -30.73
C CYS A 43 -6.74 -4.42 -30.73
N LEU A 44 -6.84 -5.11 -29.59
CA LEU A 44 -6.50 -6.53 -29.49
C LEU A 44 -7.44 -7.40 -30.32
N HIS A 45 -8.74 -7.12 -30.30
CA HIS A 45 -9.73 -7.85 -31.09
C HIS A 45 -9.47 -7.70 -32.59
N ARG A 46 -9.17 -6.48 -33.05
CA ARG A 46 -8.82 -6.21 -34.45
C ARG A 46 -7.55 -6.97 -34.86
N LYS A 47 -6.50 -6.92 -34.03
CA LYS A 47 -5.26 -7.66 -34.28
C LYS A 47 -5.47 -9.17 -34.33
N ALA A 48 -6.31 -9.73 -33.44
CA ALA A 48 -6.64 -11.16 -33.45
C ALA A 48 -7.40 -11.59 -34.72
N LYS A 49 -8.26 -10.71 -35.25
CA LYS A 49 -8.98 -10.91 -36.51
C LYS A 49 -8.03 -10.83 -37.72
N GLU A 50 -7.10 -9.88 -37.73
CA GLU A 50 -6.05 -9.74 -38.75
C GLU A 50 -5.07 -10.92 -38.74
N GLU A 51 -4.76 -11.49 -37.57
CA GLU A 51 -3.92 -12.70 -37.42
C GLU A 51 -4.67 -14.03 -37.71
N GLY A 52 -5.95 -13.99 -38.10
CA GLY A 52 -6.73 -15.19 -38.45
C GLY A 52 -7.02 -16.14 -37.27
N LYS A 53 -6.81 -15.71 -36.01
CA LYS A 53 -7.00 -16.53 -34.80
C LYS A 53 -8.42 -16.46 -34.23
N TRP A 54 -9.38 -15.93 -34.99
CA TRP A 54 -10.72 -15.68 -34.50
C TRP A 54 -11.76 -16.45 -35.33
N GLY A 55 -12.32 -17.48 -34.68
CA GLY A 55 -13.21 -18.46 -35.27
C GLY A 55 -12.72 -19.86 -34.92
N GLY A 56 -13.50 -20.62 -34.15
CA GLY A 56 -13.18 -22.00 -33.83
C GLY A 56 -13.03 -22.83 -35.10
N GLN A 57 -11.80 -23.06 -35.54
CA GLN A 57 -11.46 -24.17 -36.41
C GLN A 57 -10.22 -24.86 -35.86
N LYS A 58 -10.39 -26.17 -35.65
CA LYS A 58 -9.39 -27.17 -35.33
C LYS A 58 -8.10 -26.93 -36.13
N ALA A 59 -7.07 -26.39 -35.49
CA ALA A 59 -5.70 -26.69 -35.89
C ALA A 59 -5.41 -28.10 -35.36
N THR A 60 -5.75 -29.05 -36.20
CA THR A 60 -5.38 -30.46 -36.17
C THR A 60 -3.98 -30.70 -35.60
N LYS A 61 -3.91 -31.70 -34.70
CA LYS A 61 -2.85 -32.72 -34.61
C LYS A 61 -1.76 -32.50 -35.66
N ASN A 62 -0.60 -31.93 -35.29
CA ASN A 62 0.67 -32.06 -36.03
C ASN A 62 1.89 -31.41 -35.33
N VAL A 63 1.98 -31.43 -34.00
CA VAL A 63 3.25 -31.10 -33.30
C VAL A 63 3.61 -32.10 -32.19
N GLU A 64 2.88 -33.21 -32.06
CA GLU A 64 3.13 -34.20 -31.00
C GLU A 64 4.19 -35.26 -31.30
N ASN A 65 4.86 -35.25 -32.46
CA ASN A 65 5.73 -36.38 -32.84
C ASN A 65 7.19 -36.09 -33.18
N ASN A 66 7.74 -34.89 -32.99
CA ASN A 66 9.17 -34.65 -33.25
C ASN A 66 9.80 -33.67 -32.26
N ALA A 67 10.06 -34.11 -31.03
CA ALA A 67 11.19 -33.63 -30.20
C ALA A 67 11.25 -34.31 -28.82
N GLU A 68 10.98 -35.62 -28.73
CA GLU A 68 11.50 -36.41 -27.61
C GLU A 68 12.82 -37.03 -28.02
N LYS A 69 13.93 -36.34 -27.69
CA LYS A 69 15.18 -36.90 -27.14
C LYS A 69 16.38 -35.99 -27.43
N LYS A 70 17.12 -35.70 -26.36
CA LYS A 70 18.47 -35.13 -26.26
C LYS A 70 18.56 -33.61 -26.43
N VAL A 71 18.49 -32.88 -25.31
CA VAL A 71 19.63 -32.25 -24.62
C VAL A 71 19.08 -31.68 -23.31
N GLU A 72 18.87 -32.54 -22.31
CA GLU A 72 18.65 -32.09 -20.94
C GLU A 72 20.02 -31.82 -20.32
N ILE A 73 20.28 -30.55 -19.99
CA ILE A 73 20.90 -30.05 -18.73
C ILE A 73 21.24 -28.55 -18.84
N ASP A 74 21.31 -27.94 -20.04
CA ASP A 74 21.62 -26.50 -20.18
C ASP A 74 20.42 -25.56 -20.50
N GLU A 75 19.24 -26.10 -20.84
CA GLU A 75 18.08 -25.30 -21.27
C GLU A 75 17.35 -24.54 -20.13
N GLY A 76 17.55 -24.92 -18.87
CA GLY A 76 16.85 -24.30 -17.74
C GLY A 76 17.18 -22.81 -17.52
N LYS A 77 18.40 -22.38 -17.92
CA LYS A 77 18.83 -20.98 -17.82
C LYS A 77 18.43 -20.16 -19.04
N GLU A 78 18.46 -20.74 -20.24
CA GLU A 78 18.15 -20.03 -21.48
C GLU A 78 16.65 -19.85 -21.70
N LYS A 79 15.83 -20.83 -21.28
CA LYS A 79 14.36 -20.74 -21.32
C LYS A 79 13.82 -19.65 -20.40
N ASN A 80 14.41 -19.51 -19.20
CA ASN A 80 14.11 -18.40 -18.29
C ASN A 80 14.54 -17.04 -18.83
N ARG A 81 15.66 -16.96 -19.57
CA ARG A 81 16.17 -15.73 -20.19
C ARG A 81 15.33 -15.27 -21.39
N ARG A 82 14.86 -16.20 -22.23
CA ARG A 82 13.95 -15.91 -23.37
C ARG A 82 12.53 -15.56 -22.92
N LEU A 83 12.00 -16.21 -21.87
CA LEU A 83 10.75 -15.80 -21.23
C LEU A 83 10.85 -14.36 -20.72
N TYR A 84 11.98 -13.97 -20.13
CA TYR A 84 12.20 -12.59 -19.65
C TYR A 84 12.34 -11.54 -20.77
N LEU A 85 13.08 -11.80 -21.85
CA LEU A 85 13.15 -10.80 -22.94
C LEU A 85 11.79 -10.62 -23.64
N SER A 86 11.02 -11.70 -23.82
CA SER A 86 9.64 -11.62 -24.32
C SER A 86 8.70 -10.89 -23.35
N SER A 87 8.95 -10.99 -22.03
CA SER A 87 8.19 -10.29 -20.98
C SER A 87 8.34 -8.76 -21.04
N PHE A 88 9.44 -8.23 -21.59
CA PHE A 88 9.58 -6.78 -21.81
C PHE A 88 8.73 -6.25 -22.97
N THR A 89 8.29 -7.12 -23.89
CA THR A 89 7.47 -6.70 -25.04
C THR A 89 5.97 -6.74 -24.76
N THR A 90 5.54 -7.47 -23.72
CA THR A 90 4.12 -7.61 -23.36
C THR A 90 3.88 -7.39 -21.87
N ILE A 91 2.92 -6.55 -21.50
CA ILE A 91 2.39 -6.41 -20.14
C ILE A 91 1.12 -7.26 -19.98
N GLY A 92 0.97 -7.95 -18.85
CA GLY A 92 -0.26 -8.65 -18.46
C GLY A 92 -0.11 -10.18 -18.44
N ALA A 93 -1.11 -10.85 -17.84
CA ALA A 93 -1.10 -12.29 -17.54
C ALA A 93 0.14 -12.80 -16.76
N TYR A 94 0.76 -11.92 -15.96
CA TYR A 94 1.84 -12.26 -15.02
C TYR A 94 1.36 -12.93 -13.74
N TYR A 95 0.04 -13.05 -13.56
CA TYR A 95 -0.59 -13.41 -12.30
C TYR A 95 -0.81 -14.91 -12.11
N GLN A 96 -0.16 -15.75 -12.93
CA GLN A 96 -0.19 -17.22 -12.76
C GLN A 96 0.32 -17.67 -11.38
N ASN A 97 1.13 -16.83 -10.72
CA ASN A 97 1.68 -17.04 -9.39
C ASN A 97 1.00 -16.18 -8.30
N GLU A 98 -0.26 -15.77 -8.47
CA GLU A 98 -1.00 -15.08 -7.41
C GLU A 98 -1.38 -16.03 -6.25
N LYS A 99 -1.43 -15.50 -5.03
CA LYS A 99 -2.15 -16.17 -3.94
C LYS A 99 -3.62 -16.28 -4.35
N SER A 100 -4.19 -17.47 -4.27
CA SER A 100 -5.61 -17.67 -4.60
C SER A 100 -6.47 -16.75 -3.71
N ALA A 101 -7.08 -15.74 -4.32
CA ALA A 101 -7.96 -14.83 -3.61
C ALA A 101 -9.24 -15.56 -3.20
N PRO A 102 -9.65 -15.57 -1.92
CA PRO A 102 -10.94 -16.10 -1.49
C PRO A 102 -12.11 -15.16 -1.85
N LEU A 103 -11.83 -13.90 -2.20
CA LEU A 103 -12.86 -12.89 -2.54
C LEU A 103 -13.50 -13.11 -3.92
N SER A 104 -12.84 -13.86 -4.81
CA SER A 104 -13.48 -14.40 -6.01
C SER A 104 -13.75 -15.87 -5.76
N ASN A 105 -15.01 -16.31 -5.81
CA ASN A 105 -15.32 -17.74 -5.82
C ASN A 105 -14.39 -18.43 -6.82
N LYS A 106 -13.51 -19.30 -6.30
CA LYS A 106 -12.43 -19.97 -7.05
C LYS A 106 -12.97 -20.67 -8.31
N ASN A 107 -14.21 -21.14 -8.21
CA ASN A 107 -14.94 -21.72 -9.32
C ASN A 107 -15.23 -20.67 -10.39
N ASN A 108 -15.82 -19.52 -10.08
CA ASN A 108 -16.25 -18.55 -11.10
C ASN A 108 -15.11 -17.83 -11.85
N ALA A 109 -14.01 -17.48 -11.18
CA ALA A 109 -12.91 -16.74 -11.83
C ALA A 109 -12.09 -17.62 -12.79
N ASN A 110 -11.75 -18.84 -12.37
CA ASN A 110 -11.09 -19.81 -13.25
C ASN A 110 -12.05 -20.35 -14.30
N TYR A 111 -13.33 -20.50 -13.98
CA TYR A 111 -14.38 -20.85 -14.94
C TYR A 111 -14.51 -19.80 -16.04
N LEU A 112 -14.60 -18.50 -15.71
CA LEU A 112 -14.65 -17.43 -16.71
C LEU A 112 -13.41 -17.38 -17.62
N ILE A 113 -12.23 -17.64 -17.07
CA ILE A 113 -10.99 -17.72 -17.84
C ILE A 113 -10.98 -18.97 -18.73
N ASN A 114 -11.46 -20.11 -18.21
CA ASN A 114 -11.56 -21.35 -18.97
C ASN A 114 -12.56 -21.20 -20.11
N LEU A 115 -13.75 -20.65 -19.86
CA LEU A 115 -14.75 -20.34 -20.88
C LEU A 115 -14.21 -19.38 -21.95
N TYR A 116 -13.41 -18.37 -21.57
CA TYR A 116 -12.75 -17.51 -22.56
C TYR A 116 -11.70 -18.28 -23.39
N LYS A 117 -10.91 -19.15 -22.75
CA LYS A 117 -9.89 -19.97 -23.44
C LYS A 117 -10.50 -21.06 -24.32
N GLU A 118 -11.67 -21.58 -23.91
CA GLU A 118 -12.47 -22.58 -24.63
C GLU A 118 -13.27 -21.94 -25.78
N GLY A 119 -13.37 -20.61 -25.81
CA GLY A 119 -14.04 -19.84 -26.86
C GLY A 119 -15.52 -19.57 -26.61
N ASP A 120 -16.06 -20.00 -25.47
CA ASP A 120 -17.46 -19.87 -25.10
C ASP A 120 -17.86 -18.44 -24.73
N ILE A 121 -16.89 -17.61 -24.34
CA ILE A 121 -17.10 -16.21 -23.94
C ILE A 121 -16.19 -15.28 -24.76
N ASN A 122 -16.76 -14.22 -25.33
CA ASN A 122 -16.00 -13.19 -26.06
C ASN A 122 -15.24 -12.24 -25.10
N ILE A 123 -14.19 -11.57 -25.59
CA ILE A 123 -13.36 -10.62 -24.83
C ILE A 123 -14.18 -9.50 -24.17
N TYR A 124 -15.30 -9.08 -24.77
CA TYR A 124 -16.21 -8.09 -24.21
C TYR A 124 -16.98 -8.58 -22.99
N HIS A 125 -17.40 -9.85 -22.99
CA HIS A 125 -18.04 -10.45 -21.83
C HIS A 125 -17.02 -10.64 -20.70
N LEU A 126 -15.81 -11.13 -21.02
CA LEU A 126 -14.71 -11.21 -20.06
C LEU A 126 -14.40 -9.84 -19.45
N PHE A 127 -14.36 -8.78 -20.27
CA PHE A 127 -14.19 -7.40 -19.84
C PHE A 127 -15.25 -6.99 -18.81
N PHE A 128 -16.54 -7.17 -19.12
CA PHE A 128 -17.62 -6.78 -18.21
C PHE A 128 -17.58 -7.55 -16.88
N TYR A 129 -17.41 -8.87 -16.93
CA TYR A 129 -17.30 -9.70 -15.72
C TYR A 129 -16.08 -9.36 -14.86
N THR A 130 -14.98 -8.96 -15.50
CA THR A 130 -13.74 -8.55 -14.80
C THR A 130 -13.99 -7.33 -13.92
N TYR A 131 -14.68 -6.30 -14.41
CA TYR A 131 -14.98 -5.12 -13.60
C TYR A 131 -16.05 -5.40 -12.53
N PHE A 132 -17.09 -6.17 -12.86
CA PHE A 132 -18.15 -6.50 -11.92
C PHE A 132 -17.63 -7.30 -10.70
N ASN A 133 -16.71 -8.23 -10.91
CA ASN A 133 -16.13 -9.02 -9.82
C ASN A 133 -15.14 -8.22 -8.95
N ASN A 134 -14.72 -7.03 -9.36
CA ASN A 134 -13.71 -6.21 -8.67
C ASN A 134 -14.23 -4.81 -8.25
N ILE A 135 -15.55 -4.66 -8.07
CA ILE A 135 -16.22 -3.37 -7.75
C ILE A 135 -15.56 -2.64 -6.59
N PHE A 136 -15.35 -3.28 -5.43
CA PHE A 136 -14.76 -2.57 -4.28
C PHE A 136 -13.43 -1.91 -4.63
N PHE A 137 -12.57 -2.59 -5.38
CA PHE A 137 -11.25 -2.07 -5.75
C PHE A 137 -11.30 -0.99 -6.81
N PHE A 138 -12.27 -1.12 -7.71
CA PHE A 138 -12.53 -0.15 -8.75
C PHE A 138 -13.00 1.20 -8.17
N PHE A 139 -13.69 1.19 -7.04
CA PHE A 139 -14.22 2.42 -6.42
C PHE A 139 -13.42 2.90 -5.20
N PHE A 140 -12.84 2.00 -4.39
CA PHE A 140 -12.21 2.37 -3.12
C PHE A 140 -11.01 3.32 -3.28
N LEU A 141 -10.04 2.98 -4.14
CA LEU A 141 -8.83 3.79 -4.30
C LEU A 141 -9.13 5.17 -4.94
N PRO A 142 -9.95 5.26 -6.00
CA PRO A 142 -10.40 6.55 -6.53
C PRO A 142 -11.20 7.37 -5.52
N PHE A 143 -12.08 6.74 -4.74
CA PHE A 143 -12.86 7.40 -3.69
C PHE A 143 -11.94 7.95 -2.58
N PHE A 144 -11.01 7.13 -2.09
CA PHE A 144 -10.02 7.55 -1.09
C PHE A 144 -9.18 8.73 -1.58
N SER A 145 -8.66 8.63 -2.80
CA SER A 145 -7.90 9.70 -3.44
C SER A 145 -8.71 11.00 -3.57
N SER A 146 -10.00 10.89 -3.89
CA SER A 146 -10.90 12.04 -3.99
C SER A 146 -11.11 12.72 -2.63
N LEU A 147 -11.26 11.92 -1.56
CA LEU A 147 -11.34 12.43 -0.19
C LEU A 147 -10.06 13.17 0.22
N LEU A 148 -8.88 12.62 -0.13
CA LEU A 148 -7.60 13.27 0.13
C LEU A 148 -7.45 14.59 -0.62
N ILE A 149 -7.76 14.60 -1.92
CA ILE A 149 -7.70 15.81 -2.76
C ILE A 149 -8.69 16.88 -2.28
N PHE A 150 -9.83 16.47 -1.74
CA PHE A 150 -10.83 17.39 -1.21
C PHE A 150 -10.42 17.97 0.14
N LYS A 151 -9.93 17.12 1.07
CA LYS A 151 -9.55 17.55 2.41
C LYS A 151 -8.28 18.40 2.43
N TYR A 152 -7.29 18.02 1.64
CA TYR A 152 -5.96 18.61 1.69
C TYR A 152 -5.67 19.50 0.49
N TYR A 153 -4.93 20.58 0.67
CA TYR A 153 -4.42 21.37 -0.44
C TYR A 153 -3.21 20.67 -1.07
N ILE A 154 -3.48 19.58 -1.80
CA ILE A 154 -2.44 18.85 -2.53
C ILE A 154 -1.92 19.73 -3.68
N LEU A 155 -0.59 19.82 -3.83
CA LEU A 155 0.06 20.54 -4.92
C LEU A 155 -0.46 20.02 -6.29
N LYS A 156 -0.57 20.90 -7.29
CA LYS A 156 -1.14 20.54 -8.61
C LYS A 156 -0.46 19.31 -9.25
N THR A 157 0.87 19.19 -9.15
CA THR A 157 1.63 18.05 -9.69
C THR A 157 1.39 16.76 -8.89
N ALA A 158 1.30 16.84 -7.57
CA ALA A 158 0.95 15.69 -6.73
C ALA A 158 -0.49 15.20 -6.99
N LYS A 159 -1.43 16.11 -7.32
CA LYS A 159 -2.77 15.72 -7.80
C LYS A 159 -2.68 14.90 -9.07
N LEU A 160 -1.86 15.31 -10.04
CA LEU A 160 -1.64 14.56 -11.28
C LEU A 160 -1.09 13.15 -10.99
N SER A 161 -0.08 13.03 -10.12
CA SER A 161 0.47 11.73 -9.71
C SER A 161 -0.61 10.81 -9.13
N VAL A 162 -1.47 11.32 -8.22
CA VAL A 162 -2.59 10.56 -7.64
C VAL A 162 -3.57 10.09 -8.71
N VAL A 163 -3.90 10.94 -9.68
CA VAL A 163 -4.78 10.55 -10.80
C VAL A 163 -4.15 9.45 -11.64
N LEU A 164 -2.88 9.61 -12.01
CA LEU A 164 -2.17 8.62 -12.83
C LEU A 164 -2.09 7.26 -12.15
N VAL A 165 -1.72 7.21 -10.87
CA VAL A 165 -1.67 5.94 -10.13
C VAL A 165 -3.03 5.26 -10.06
N ASN A 166 -4.13 6.01 -9.85
CA ASN A 166 -5.47 5.45 -9.91
C ASN A 166 -5.77 4.85 -11.29
N THR A 167 -5.43 5.55 -12.38
CA THR A 167 -5.66 5.02 -13.73
C THR A 167 -4.86 3.73 -13.97
N PHE A 168 -3.60 3.66 -13.53
CA PHE A 168 -2.79 2.45 -13.68
C PHE A 168 -3.35 1.27 -12.89
N VAL A 169 -3.87 1.51 -11.68
CA VAL A 169 -4.54 0.47 -10.86
C VAL A 169 -5.78 -0.07 -11.57
N LEU A 170 -6.64 0.83 -12.06
CA LEU A 170 -7.87 0.46 -12.75
C LEU A 170 -7.59 -0.29 -14.06
N SER A 171 -6.55 0.09 -14.81
CA SER A 171 -6.09 -0.63 -16.00
C SER A 171 -5.40 -1.95 -15.69
N SER A 172 -4.74 -2.09 -14.54
CA SER A 172 -4.12 -3.37 -14.14
C SER A 172 -5.14 -4.47 -13.90
N VAL A 173 -6.39 -4.14 -13.54
CA VAL A 173 -7.50 -5.11 -13.43
C VAL A 173 -7.73 -5.83 -14.77
N LEU A 174 -7.66 -5.11 -15.90
CA LEU A 174 -7.73 -5.70 -17.25
C LEU A 174 -6.51 -6.60 -17.52
N LEU A 175 -5.32 -6.11 -17.18
CA LEU A 175 -4.06 -6.81 -17.37
C LEU A 175 -4.01 -8.16 -16.62
N ARG A 176 -4.87 -8.36 -15.62
CA ARG A 176 -5.04 -9.65 -14.95
C ARG A 176 -5.33 -10.79 -15.92
N HIS A 177 -6.21 -10.52 -16.89
CA HIS A 177 -6.75 -11.54 -17.79
C HIS A 177 -6.19 -11.47 -19.21
N VAL A 178 -5.63 -10.32 -19.60
CA VAL A 178 -5.24 -10.04 -20.98
C VAL A 178 -3.75 -9.71 -21.07
N ARG A 179 -3.07 -10.26 -22.08
CA ARG A 179 -1.70 -9.84 -22.47
C ARG A 179 -1.78 -8.74 -23.52
N VAL A 180 -1.07 -7.64 -23.28
CA VAL A 180 -1.02 -6.45 -24.13
C VAL A 180 0.43 -6.16 -24.47
N SER A 181 0.76 -5.71 -25.68
CA SER A 181 2.12 -5.23 -25.95
C SER A 181 2.43 -3.98 -25.12
N LEU A 182 3.62 -3.89 -24.53
CA LEU A 182 4.06 -2.75 -23.72
C LEU A 182 3.93 -1.43 -24.48
N SER A 183 4.30 -1.41 -25.76
CA SER A 183 4.21 -0.23 -26.62
C SER A 183 2.78 0.26 -26.78
N LEU A 184 1.84 -0.61 -27.16
CA LEU A 184 0.41 -0.27 -27.28
C LEU A 184 -0.14 0.25 -25.95
N TYR A 185 0.18 -0.43 -24.85
CA TYR A 185 -0.28 -0.05 -23.52
C TYR A 185 0.25 1.34 -23.11
N PHE A 186 1.53 1.62 -23.38
CA PHE A 186 2.15 2.92 -23.15
C PHE A 186 1.57 4.03 -24.03
N VAL A 187 1.34 3.77 -25.32
CA VAL A 187 0.73 4.74 -26.26
C VAL A 187 -0.69 5.10 -25.80
N CYS A 188 -1.51 4.10 -25.44
CA CYS A 188 -2.83 4.35 -24.87
C CYS A 188 -2.72 5.23 -23.62
N HIS A 189 -1.90 4.86 -22.64
CA HIS A 189 -1.76 5.64 -21.40
C HIS A 189 -1.18 7.04 -21.62
N SER A 190 -0.32 7.23 -22.63
CA SER A 190 0.20 8.54 -23.02
C SER A 190 -0.90 9.44 -23.60
N PHE A 191 -1.79 8.89 -24.42
CA PHE A 191 -2.97 9.61 -24.91
C PHE A 191 -3.91 9.99 -23.75
N PHE A 192 -4.15 9.07 -22.81
CA PHE A 192 -4.96 9.35 -21.62
C PHE A 192 -4.32 10.38 -20.70
N PHE A 193 -3.00 10.37 -20.57
CA PHE A 193 -2.27 11.39 -19.85
C PHE A 193 -2.53 12.79 -20.42
N LEU A 194 -2.55 12.96 -21.75
CA LEU A 194 -2.88 14.25 -22.38
C LEU A 194 -4.32 14.68 -22.10
N LEU A 195 -5.28 13.75 -22.13
CA LEU A 195 -6.68 14.03 -21.76
C LEU A 195 -6.81 14.47 -20.30
N ILE A 196 -6.11 13.79 -19.39
CA ILE A 196 -6.10 14.14 -17.96
C ILE A 196 -5.48 15.52 -17.74
N LEU A 197 -4.39 15.82 -18.44
CA LEU A 197 -3.71 17.11 -18.35
C LEU A 197 -4.63 18.26 -18.79
N SER A 198 -5.35 18.06 -19.90
CA SER A 198 -6.36 19.01 -20.42
C SER A 198 -7.50 19.23 -19.42
N GLU A 199 -8.11 18.15 -18.92
CA GLU A 199 -9.23 18.22 -17.97
C GLU A 199 -8.84 18.90 -16.64
N MET A 200 -7.65 18.60 -16.12
CA MET A 200 -7.19 19.12 -14.84
C MET A 200 -6.72 20.59 -14.90
N LYS A 201 -6.64 21.19 -16.10
CA LYS A 201 -6.16 22.57 -16.35
C LYS A 201 -4.88 22.89 -15.57
N ILE A 202 -3.93 21.96 -15.54
CA ILE A 202 -2.69 22.10 -14.77
C ILE A 202 -1.75 23.04 -15.54
N SER A 203 -1.59 24.26 -15.02
CA SER A 203 -0.73 25.32 -15.58
C SER A 203 0.78 25.09 -15.34
N GLY A 204 1.27 23.86 -15.43
CA GLY A 204 2.68 23.50 -15.17
C GLY A 204 3.51 23.40 -16.46
N ASN A 205 4.84 23.34 -16.32
CA ASN A 205 5.71 23.00 -17.45
C ASN A 205 5.34 21.59 -17.95
N GLU A 206 4.86 21.48 -19.18
CA GLU A 206 4.40 20.22 -19.79
C GLU A 206 5.47 19.13 -19.71
N LEU A 207 6.73 19.52 -19.83
CA LEU A 207 7.89 18.62 -19.76
C LEU A 207 8.04 18.00 -18.36
N THR A 208 7.77 18.76 -17.30
CA THR A 208 7.75 18.23 -15.92
C THR A 208 6.58 17.27 -15.73
N CYS A 209 5.39 17.62 -16.22
CA CYS A 209 4.22 16.75 -16.12
C CYS A 209 4.44 15.43 -16.87
N PHE A 210 5.07 15.48 -18.05
CA PHE A 210 5.42 14.30 -18.83
C PHE A 210 6.48 13.46 -18.11
N PHE A 211 7.51 14.07 -17.54
CA PHE A 211 8.51 13.35 -16.75
C PHE A 211 7.88 12.64 -15.55
N CYS A 212 6.99 13.30 -14.80
CA CYS A 212 6.22 12.67 -13.72
C CYS A 212 5.40 11.48 -14.21
N PHE A 213 4.77 11.59 -15.40
CA PHE A 213 4.05 10.48 -16.01
C PHE A 213 4.97 9.29 -16.28
N ILE A 214 6.13 9.50 -16.91
CA ILE A 214 7.09 8.42 -17.21
C ILE A 214 7.57 7.75 -15.94
N VAL A 215 7.98 8.52 -14.94
CA VAL A 215 8.46 7.97 -13.66
C VAL A 215 7.39 7.13 -12.99
N ASN A 216 6.15 7.63 -12.93
CA ASN A 216 5.05 6.89 -12.30
C ASN A 216 4.66 5.65 -13.08
N PHE A 217 4.59 5.74 -14.41
CA PHE A 217 4.28 4.59 -15.26
C PHE A 217 5.32 3.48 -15.08
N VAL A 218 6.61 3.83 -15.22
CA VAL A 218 7.71 2.86 -15.11
C VAL A 218 7.74 2.27 -13.70
N PHE A 219 7.70 3.10 -12.68
CA PHE A 219 7.83 2.63 -11.31
C PHE A 219 6.66 1.76 -10.87
N TYR A 220 5.42 2.19 -11.13
CA TYR A 220 4.22 1.44 -10.79
C TYR A 220 4.24 0.04 -11.43
N HIS A 221 4.51 -0.03 -12.74
CA HIS A 221 4.48 -1.31 -13.45
C HIS A 221 5.67 -2.20 -13.10
N MET A 222 6.87 -1.64 -12.90
CA MET A 222 8.03 -2.41 -12.45
C MET A 222 7.82 -2.98 -11.04
N LEU A 223 7.26 -2.20 -10.12
CA LEU A 223 6.93 -2.65 -8.77
C LEU A 223 5.86 -3.74 -8.82
N SER A 224 4.79 -3.54 -9.60
CA SER A 224 3.72 -4.51 -9.80
C SER A 224 4.25 -5.83 -10.34
N ILE A 225 5.02 -5.80 -11.44
CA ILE A 225 5.62 -7.00 -12.03
C ILE A 225 6.53 -7.70 -11.02
N SER A 226 7.39 -6.95 -10.33
CA SER A 226 8.31 -7.50 -9.33
C SER A 226 7.55 -8.21 -8.19
N LEU A 227 6.46 -7.63 -7.71
CA LEU A 227 5.62 -8.23 -6.68
C LEU A 227 5.05 -9.58 -7.12
N PHE A 228 4.58 -9.75 -8.36
CA PHE A 228 4.01 -11.05 -8.76
C PHE A 228 5.07 -12.07 -9.19
N HIS A 229 6.19 -11.62 -9.73
CA HIS A 229 7.20 -12.51 -10.29
C HIS A 229 8.14 -13.11 -9.24
N LEU A 230 8.34 -12.42 -8.11
CA LEU A 230 9.41 -12.75 -7.16
C LEU A 230 8.91 -13.24 -5.81
N THR A 231 7.61 -13.06 -5.53
CA THR A 231 7.07 -13.23 -4.18
C THR A 231 6.34 -14.56 -4.01
N ASN A 232 6.49 -15.52 -4.94
CA ASN A 232 6.03 -16.92 -4.78
C ASN A 232 4.62 -17.08 -4.17
N LYS A 233 3.59 -16.39 -4.69
CA LYS A 233 2.20 -16.44 -4.18
C LYS A 233 2.03 -15.89 -2.75
N VAL A 234 2.90 -14.96 -2.31
CA VAL A 234 2.70 -14.21 -1.06
C VAL A 234 1.52 -13.26 -1.21
N PHE A 235 1.53 -12.45 -2.26
CA PHE A 235 0.48 -11.46 -2.51
C PHE A 235 -0.67 -12.04 -3.32
N SER A 236 -1.90 -11.75 -2.92
CA SER A 236 -3.04 -11.83 -3.85
C SER A 236 -2.91 -10.72 -4.89
N PHE A 237 -3.56 -10.90 -6.05
CA PHE A 237 -3.59 -9.91 -7.14
C PHE A 237 -3.82 -8.49 -6.62
N LEU A 238 -4.80 -8.38 -5.74
CA LEU A 238 -5.19 -7.11 -5.19
C LEU A 238 -4.11 -6.50 -4.29
N GLU A 239 -3.54 -7.30 -3.38
CA GLU A 239 -2.54 -6.80 -2.43
C GLU A 239 -1.38 -6.18 -3.19
N GLY A 240 -0.96 -6.86 -4.26
CA GLY A 240 0.08 -6.34 -5.14
C GLY A 240 -0.30 -5.02 -5.81
N LEU A 241 -1.56 -4.83 -6.24
CA LEU A 241 -2.01 -3.54 -6.79
C LEU A 241 -1.99 -2.42 -5.75
N ILE A 242 -2.50 -2.68 -4.53
CA ILE A 242 -2.53 -1.69 -3.44
C ILE A 242 -1.11 -1.31 -3.01
N ILE A 243 -0.23 -2.29 -2.83
CA ILE A 243 1.18 -2.05 -2.50
C ILE A 243 1.86 -1.27 -3.62
N SER A 244 1.59 -1.60 -4.89
CA SER A 244 2.14 -0.86 -6.03
C SER A 244 1.68 0.59 -6.04
N ALA A 245 0.41 0.85 -5.74
CA ALA A 245 -0.15 2.19 -5.66
C ALA A 245 0.45 3.00 -4.51
N ILE A 246 0.41 2.46 -3.29
CA ILE A 246 0.98 3.11 -2.10
C ILE A 246 2.48 3.34 -2.26
N GLY A 247 3.21 2.35 -2.78
CA GLY A 247 4.64 2.46 -3.05
C GLY A 247 4.96 3.55 -4.08
N THR A 248 4.17 3.66 -5.15
CA THR A 248 4.34 4.70 -6.17
C THR A 248 4.08 6.08 -5.59
N LEU A 249 2.99 6.26 -4.84
CA LEU A 249 2.68 7.53 -4.19
C LEU A 249 3.71 7.93 -3.12
N ALA A 250 4.27 6.97 -2.39
CA ALA A 250 5.34 7.22 -1.43
C ALA A 250 6.64 7.66 -2.14
N LEU A 251 6.94 7.05 -3.30
CA LEU A 251 8.08 7.45 -4.12
C LEU A 251 7.86 8.81 -4.76
N ASP A 252 6.67 9.10 -5.28
CA ASP A 252 6.26 10.43 -5.74
C ASP A 252 6.52 11.46 -4.65
N CYS A 253 6.00 11.23 -3.44
CA CYS A 253 6.21 12.15 -2.32
C CYS A 253 7.69 12.37 -2.05
N SER A 254 8.49 11.29 -2.02
CA SER A 254 9.94 11.36 -1.80
C SER A 254 10.68 12.12 -2.92
N PHE A 255 10.28 11.89 -4.17
CA PHE A 255 10.88 12.52 -5.34
C PHE A 255 10.50 14.00 -5.42
N TYR A 256 9.24 14.33 -5.14
CA TYR A 256 8.80 15.71 -5.03
C TYR A 256 9.62 16.46 -3.99
N SER A 257 9.87 15.90 -2.80
CA SER A 257 10.73 16.51 -1.77
C SER A 257 12.11 16.87 -2.29
N PHE A 258 12.66 16.06 -3.19
CA PHE A 258 14.01 16.22 -3.70
C PHE A 258 14.09 17.24 -4.84
N VAL A 259 13.17 17.16 -5.79
CA VAL A 259 13.16 18.01 -7.01
C VAL A 259 12.41 19.33 -6.78
N TYR A 260 11.81 19.51 -5.60
CA TYR A 260 10.98 20.66 -5.26
C TYR A 260 11.67 22.01 -5.53
N SER A 261 12.91 22.19 -5.05
CA SER A 261 13.60 23.48 -5.14
C SER A 261 13.77 23.97 -6.58
N TYR A 262 13.71 23.03 -7.53
CA TYR A 262 13.87 23.25 -8.96
C TYR A 262 12.54 23.46 -9.68
N LEU A 263 11.42 22.94 -9.14
CA LEU A 263 10.14 22.88 -9.85
C LEU A 263 9.16 24.01 -9.51
N ASN A 264 9.20 24.54 -8.30
CA ASN A 264 8.35 25.65 -7.90
C ASN A 264 8.97 26.30 -6.68
N HIS A 265 9.29 27.60 -6.72
CA HIS A 265 9.98 28.31 -5.64
C HIS A 265 9.19 28.44 -4.30
N GLN A 266 8.25 27.55 -3.96
CA GLN A 266 7.22 27.82 -2.95
C GLN A 266 7.25 27.00 -1.66
N ILE A 267 7.74 25.77 -1.50
CA ILE A 267 7.70 24.91 -0.29
C ILE A 267 9.10 24.40 0.04
N VAL A 268 9.74 24.85 1.12
CA VAL A 268 11.08 24.35 1.45
C VAL A 268 10.97 23.10 2.34
N PRO A 269 11.40 21.90 1.87
CA PRO A 269 11.38 20.68 2.68
C PRO A 269 12.36 20.79 3.84
N THR A 270 12.00 20.22 4.99
CA THR A 270 12.91 20.15 6.15
C THR A 270 14.02 19.13 5.90
N VAL A 271 15.15 19.27 6.61
CA VAL A 271 16.27 18.32 6.54
C VAL A 271 15.82 16.89 6.83
N LEU A 272 14.97 16.68 7.85
CA LEU A 272 14.40 15.36 8.17
C LEU A 272 13.57 14.80 7.01
N PHE A 273 12.75 15.62 6.37
CA PHE A 273 11.91 15.19 5.26
C PHE A 273 12.76 14.81 4.04
N ARG A 274 13.82 15.57 3.73
CA ARG A 274 14.80 15.22 2.69
C ARG A 274 15.55 13.93 3.01
N PHE A 275 15.96 13.74 4.26
CA PHE A 275 16.61 12.52 4.72
C PHE A 275 15.74 11.28 4.48
N PHE A 276 14.50 11.29 4.96
CA PHE A 276 13.57 10.17 4.77
C PHE A 276 13.25 9.92 3.30
N SER A 277 13.16 10.99 2.50
CA SER A 277 12.94 10.88 1.05
C SER A 277 14.13 10.18 0.37
N LYS A 278 15.37 10.61 0.65
CA LYS A 278 16.59 9.97 0.13
C LYS A 278 16.73 8.53 0.60
N ALA A 279 16.43 8.25 1.88
CA ALA A 279 16.46 6.91 2.44
C ALA A 279 15.47 5.99 1.72
N THR A 280 14.24 6.44 1.52
CA THR A 280 13.19 5.71 0.78
C THR A 280 13.62 5.41 -0.65
N ILE A 281 14.11 6.41 -1.39
CA ILE A 281 14.58 6.24 -2.78
C ILE A 281 15.74 5.23 -2.83
N SER A 282 16.71 5.32 -1.91
CA SER A 282 17.84 4.40 -1.87
C SER A 282 17.41 2.96 -1.56
N LEU A 283 16.45 2.78 -0.65
CA LEU A 283 15.93 1.46 -0.28
C LEU A 283 15.17 0.82 -1.43
N VAL A 284 14.38 1.62 -2.18
CA VAL A 284 13.69 1.16 -3.39
C VAL A 284 14.70 0.74 -4.47
N ALA A 285 15.72 1.56 -4.73
CA ALA A 285 16.77 1.23 -5.69
C ALA A 285 17.52 -0.06 -5.30
N TYR A 286 17.83 -0.22 -4.01
CA TYR A 286 18.41 -1.45 -3.48
C TYR A 286 17.47 -2.65 -3.64
N GLY A 287 16.18 -2.47 -3.36
CA GLY A 287 15.15 -3.49 -3.57
C GLY A 287 15.14 -4.01 -5.00
N MET A 288 15.09 -3.12 -5.98
CA MET A 288 15.15 -3.46 -7.40
C MET A 288 16.45 -4.19 -7.78
N CYS A 289 17.59 -3.76 -7.22
CA CYS A 289 18.88 -4.43 -7.43
C CYS A 289 18.88 -5.86 -6.84
N CYS A 290 18.35 -6.04 -5.63
CA CYS A 290 18.24 -7.35 -4.98
C CYS A 290 17.37 -8.29 -5.80
N VAL A 291 16.21 -7.81 -6.22
CA VAL A 291 15.28 -8.50 -7.11
C VAL A 291 15.99 -9.03 -8.36
N TYR A 292 16.72 -8.16 -9.06
CA TYR A 292 17.45 -8.52 -10.27
C TYR A 292 18.57 -9.53 -9.98
N CYS A 293 19.32 -9.34 -8.90
CA CYS A 293 20.45 -10.20 -8.58
C CYS A 293 20.03 -11.59 -8.06
N LEU A 294 18.91 -11.68 -7.33
CA LEU A 294 18.36 -12.94 -6.81
C LEU A 294 17.96 -13.92 -7.93
N GLN A 295 17.62 -13.42 -9.12
CA GLN A 295 17.32 -14.26 -10.29
C GLN A 295 18.52 -15.08 -10.77
N ASN A 296 19.75 -14.64 -10.47
CA ASN A 296 21.00 -15.31 -10.84
C ASN A 296 21.90 -15.46 -9.60
N ALA A 297 21.34 -16.03 -8.52
CA ALA A 297 21.95 -16.08 -7.19
C ALA A 297 23.41 -16.56 -7.18
N ALA A 298 23.72 -17.67 -7.88
CA ALA A 298 25.08 -18.24 -7.86
C ALA A 298 26.17 -17.30 -8.43
N LYS A 299 25.85 -16.47 -9.44
CA LYS A 299 26.83 -15.58 -10.11
C LYS A 299 26.87 -14.18 -9.50
N ASN A 300 25.81 -13.75 -8.82
CA ASN A 300 25.62 -12.36 -8.40
C ASN A 300 25.82 -12.11 -6.89
N ARG A 301 26.30 -13.09 -6.12
CA ARG A 301 26.53 -12.94 -4.66
C ARG A 301 27.37 -11.72 -4.30
N GLY A 302 28.50 -11.52 -4.99
CA GLY A 302 29.38 -10.36 -4.77
C GLY A 302 28.69 -9.03 -5.07
N LYS A 303 27.84 -8.97 -6.10
CA LYS A 303 27.11 -7.75 -6.47
C LYS A 303 26.09 -7.35 -5.40
N ILE A 304 25.42 -8.31 -4.77
CA ILE A 304 24.46 -8.03 -3.69
C ILE A 304 25.19 -7.52 -2.45
N MET A 305 26.36 -8.10 -2.10
CA MET A 305 27.16 -7.58 -0.99
C MET A 305 27.66 -6.16 -1.23
N ILE A 306 28.11 -5.87 -2.45
CA ILE A 306 28.51 -4.50 -2.83
C ILE A 306 27.31 -3.55 -2.75
N ALA A 307 26.14 -3.96 -3.28
CA ALA A 307 24.94 -3.16 -3.24
C ALA A 307 24.45 -2.90 -1.80
N SER A 308 24.56 -3.88 -0.90
CA SER A 308 24.16 -3.73 0.50
C SER A 308 25.12 -2.82 1.27
N MET A 309 26.44 -2.95 1.05
CA MET A 309 27.43 -2.02 1.60
C MET A 309 27.23 -0.60 1.07
N ALA A 310 26.99 -0.45 -0.25
CA ALA A 310 26.71 0.85 -0.86
C ALA A 310 25.46 1.50 -0.27
N LEU A 311 24.37 0.74 -0.06
CA LEU A 311 23.16 1.23 0.58
C LEU A 311 23.44 1.75 2.00
N LEU A 312 24.16 0.96 2.81
CA LEU A 312 24.48 1.33 4.19
C LEU A 312 25.36 2.57 4.24
N LEU A 313 26.44 2.60 3.45
CA LEU A 313 27.36 3.75 3.38
C LEU A 313 26.64 5.01 2.90
N TYR A 314 25.78 4.91 1.87
CA TYR A 314 25.00 6.05 1.39
C TYR A 314 24.06 6.59 2.46
N ASN A 315 23.35 5.73 3.20
CA ASN A 315 22.43 6.17 4.24
C ASN A 315 23.15 6.72 5.48
N LEU A 316 24.33 6.18 5.83
CA LEU A 316 25.21 6.75 6.86
C LEU A 316 25.71 8.14 6.45
N PHE A 317 26.16 8.29 5.20
CA PHE A 317 26.55 9.58 4.66
C PHE A 317 25.38 10.58 4.69
N ASN A 318 24.21 10.18 4.21
CA ASN A 318 22.99 10.99 4.23
C ASN A 318 22.55 11.41 5.64
N PHE A 319 22.86 10.59 6.65
CA PHE A 319 22.54 10.88 8.05
C PHE A 319 23.47 11.94 8.66
N ILE A 320 24.75 11.95 8.27
CA ILE A 320 25.78 12.83 8.82
C ILE A 320 25.94 14.12 8.01
N SER A 321 25.66 14.07 6.70
CA SER A 321 25.83 15.20 5.78
C SER A 321 25.05 16.42 6.24
N SER A 322 25.72 17.57 6.27
CA SER A 322 25.08 18.85 6.54
C SER A 322 24.23 19.26 5.34
N GLU A 323 23.03 19.75 5.63
CA GLU A 323 22.16 20.35 4.64
C GLU A 323 21.64 21.68 5.15
N HIS A 324 21.39 22.60 4.22
CA HIS A 324 20.82 23.89 4.56
C HIS A 324 19.39 23.71 5.09
N ASP A 325 19.17 24.03 6.37
CA ASP A 325 17.86 23.99 6.98
C ASP A 325 17.20 25.37 6.86
N SER A 326 16.12 25.40 6.06
CA SER A 326 15.33 26.61 5.88
C SER A 326 14.69 27.11 7.17
N ARG A 327 14.44 26.20 8.14
CA ARG A 327 13.81 26.53 9.42
C ARG A 327 14.77 27.29 10.33
N SER A 328 15.98 26.79 10.52
CA SER A 328 17.01 27.43 11.36
C SER A 328 17.87 28.45 10.62
N ARG A 329 17.77 28.54 9.27
CA ARG A 329 18.63 29.34 8.39
C ARG A 329 20.12 29.03 8.60
N LYS A 330 20.43 27.81 9.01
CA LYS A 330 21.77 27.31 9.28
C LYS A 330 21.92 25.94 8.64
N ASP A 331 23.16 25.60 8.30
CA ASP A 331 23.47 24.25 7.88
C ASP A 331 23.42 23.35 9.11
N THR A 332 22.57 22.32 9.03
CA THR A 332 22.39 21.35 10.11
C THR A 332 22.38 19.96 9.51
N ASN A 333 22.73 18.95 10.30
CA ASN A 333 22.60 17.56 9.90
C ASN A 333 21.43 16.89 10.64
N VAL A 334 21.00 15.75 10.12
CA VAL A 334 19.91 14.96 10.69
C VAL A 334 20.21 14.57 12.13
N LEU A 335 21.46 14.17 12.40
CA LEU A 335 21.91 13.82 13.74
C LEU A 335 21.66 14.96 14.74
N HIS A 336 22.07 16.18 14.43
CA HIS A 336 21.87 17.34 15.31
C HIS A 336 20.38 17.62 15.53
N ILE A 337 19.55 17.50 14.49
CA ILE A 337 18.10 17.68 14.64
C ILE A 337 17.52 16.59 15.56
N LEU A 338 17.88 15.33 15.38
CA LEU A 338 17.41 14.23 16.23
C LEU A 338 17.85 14.42 17.68
N ILE A 339 19.12 14.78 17.92
CA ILE A 339 19.62 15.11 19.26
C ILE A 339 18.77 16.24 19.84
N SER A 340 18.55 17.33 19.10
CA SER A 340 17.72 18.44 19.57
C SER A 340 16.27 18.03 19.86
N MET A 341 15.69 17.07 19.09
CA MET A 341 14.36 16.54 19.34
C MET A 341 14.31 15.66 20.59
N VAL A 342 15.36 14.87 20.86
CA VAL A 342 15.45 14.01 22.06
C VAL A 342 15.55 14.86 23.34
N TRP A 343 16.30 15.95 23.30
CA TRP A 343 16.49 16.85 24.45
C TRP A 343 15.31 17.82 24.65
N ARG A 344 14.51 18.09 23.61
CA ARG A 344 13.34 18.97 23.71
C ARG A 344 12.25 18.34 24.58
N GLU A 345 11.67 19.14 25.48
CA GLU A 345 10.44 18.81 26.23
C GLU A 345 10.45 17.44 26.95
N ASN A 346 11.63 17.01 27.43
CA ASN A 346 11.84 15.72 28.08
C ASN A 346 11.45 14.50 27.22
N ASN A 347 11.61 14.61 25.89
CA ASN A 347 11.35 13.52 24.95
C ASN A 347 12.16 12.25 25.23
N TYR A 348 13.35 12.38 25.82
CA TYR A 348 14.13 11.25 26.30
C TYR A 348 13.38 10.36 27.30
N ILE A 349 12.48 10.91 28.13
CA ILE A 349 11.65 10.13 29.06
C ILE A 349 10.66 9.27 28.28
N LEU A 350 10.01 9.83 27.26
CA LEU A 350 9.08 9.09 26.41
C LEU A 350 9.79 7.96 25.64
N ILE A 351 10.99 8.23 25.11
CA ILE A 351 11.82 7.23 24.43
C ILE A 351 12.23 6.11 25.41
N LEU A 352 12.66 6.47 26.62
CA LEU A 352 13.03 5.51 27.66
C LEU A 352 11.82 4.65 28.05
N LEU A 353 10.64 5.26 28.21
CA LEU A 353 9.39 4.54 28.48
C LEU A 353 9.02 3.59 27.35
N TRP A 354 9.10 4.01 26.09
CA TRP A 354 8.89 3.10 24.95
C TRP A 354 9.85 1.93 24.97
N PHE A 355 11.13 2.17 25.26
CA PHE A 355 12.15 1.12 25.34
C PHE A 355 11.86 0.14 26.48
N ILE A 356 11.56 0.64 27.68
CA ILE A 356 11.18 -0.17 28.84
C ILE A 356 9.94 -1.01 28.54
N ILE A 357 8.86 -0.39 28.07
CA ILE A 357 7.60 -1.10 27.77
C ILE A 357 7.85 -2.15 26.69
N THR A 358 8.55 -1.79 25.61
CA THR A 358 8.83 -2.71 24.51
C THR A 358 9.69 -3.89 24.97
N THR A 359 10.74 -3.67 25.74
CA THR A 359 11.63 -4.74 26.21
C THR A 359 10.91 -5.69 27.16
N PHE A 360 10.23 -5.18 28.20
CA PHE A 360 9.45 -6.02 29.12
C PHE A 360 8.33 -6.77 28.41
N TYR A 361 7.61 -6.12 27.50
CA TYR A 361 6.52 -6.76 26.79
C TYR A 361 6.99 -7.80 25.77
N LEU A 362 8.14 -7.57 25.10
CA LEU A 362 8.76 -8.59 24.25
C LEU A 362 9.22 -9.80 25.07
N MET A 363 9.81 -9.59 26.26
CA MET A 363 10.16 -10.70 27.15
C MET A 363 8.91 -11.50 27.56
N TYR A 364 7.81 -10.81 27.87
CA TYR A 364 6.52 -11.43 28.14
C TYR A 364 6.01 -12.24 26.95
N ILE A 365 5.99 -11.66 25.73
CA ILE A 365 5.56 -12.35 24.51
C ILE A 365 6.44 -13.58 24.24
N ILE A 366 7.77 -13.48 24.41
CA ILE A 366 8.69 -14.62 24.20
C ILE A 366 8.40 -15.74 25.20
N ASN A 367 8.16 -15.41 26.46
CA ASN A 367 7.80 -16.40 27.47
C ASN A 367 6.45 -17.06 27.16
N MET A 368 5.45 -16.28 26.73
CA MET A 368 4.15 -16.77 26.30
C MET A 368 4.23 -17.64 25.04
N SER A 369 5.07 -17.26 24.07
CA SER A 369 5.34 -18.02 22.85
C SER A 369 5.93 -19.40 23.13
N ARG A 370 6.70 -19.55 24.22
CA ARG A 370 7.19 -20.86 24.67
C ARG A 370 6.09 -21.74 25.27
N ARG A 371 5.02 -21.14 25.81
CA ARG A 371 3.95 -21.84 26.55
C ARG A 371 2.70 -22.12 25.70
N ASN A 372 2.37 -21.24 24.76
CA ASN A 372 1.14 -21.31 23.95
C ASN A 372 1.43 -21.71 22.50
N LYS A 373 0.60 -22.61 21.95
CA LYS A 373 0.63 -23.00 20.52
C LYS A 373 -0.21 -22.08 19.62
N ASN A 374 -1.08 -21.22 20.17
CA ASN A 374 -2.02 -20.41 19.38
C ASN A 374 -1.37 -19.10 18.87
N LEU A 375 -0.75 -19.16 17.68
CA LEU A 375 -0.11 -18.02 17.00
C LEU A 375 -1.03 -16.81 16.78
N SER A 376 -2.33 -17.02 16.56
CA SER A 376 -3.30 -15.93 16.35
C SER A 376 -3.42 -15.02 17.57
N TYR A 377 -3.42 -15.59 18.78
CA TYR A 377 -3.48 -14.85 20.03
C TYR A 377 -2.18 -14.07 20.29
N LEU A 378 -1.02 -14.71 20.01
CA LEU A 378 0.29 -14.08 20.15
C LEU A 378 0.41 -12.80 19.31
N ARG A 379 -0.21 -12.77 18.12
CA ARG A 379 -0.19 -11.59 17.24
C ARG A 379 -0.87 -10.38 17.84
N LYS A 380 -1.99 -10.58 18.54
CA LYS A 380 -2.76 -9.47 19.13
C LYS A 380 -1.98 -8.75 20.24
N HIS A 381 -1.01 -9.41 20.86
CA HIS A 381 -0.07 -8.73 21.77
C HIS A 381 0.79 -7.67 21.05
N TYR A 382 1.24 -7.92 19.82
CA TYR A 382 1.96 -6.89 19.05
C TYR A 382 1.06 -5.71 18.68
N HIS A 383 -0.21 -5.96 18.38
CA HIS A 383 -1.20 -4.90 18.16
C HIS A 383 -1.35 -4.04 19.43
N PHE A 384 -1.45 -4.68 20.59
CA PHE A 384 -1.54 -3.99 21.87
C PHE A 384 -0.26 -3.20 22.21
N LEU A 385 0.92 -3.76 21.97
CA LEU A 385 2.19 -3.06 22.17
C LEU A 385 2.28 -1.79 21.32
N LEU A 386 1.92 -1.89 20.03
CA LEU A 386 1.86 -0.74 19.13
C LEU A 386 0.85 0.30 19.63
N PHE A 387 -0.34 -0.15 20.07
CA PHE A 387 -1.36 0.71 20.63
C PHE A 387 -0.87 1.52 21.82
N VAL A 388 -0.25 0.87 22.80
CA VAL A 388 0.25 1.52 24.02
C VAL A 388 1.30 2.57 23.69
N ASN A 389 2.32 2.23 22.88
CA ASN A 389 3.38 3.18 22.54
C ASN A 389 2.85 4.40 21.76
N VAL A 390 1.95 4.18 20.81
CA VAL A 390 1.33 5.28 20.05
C VAL A 390 0.45 6.15 20.95
N LYS A 391 -0.39 5.56 21.81
CA LYS A 391 -1.24 6.33 22.75
C LYS A 391 -0.42 7.11 23.77
N LEU A 392 0.69 6.58 24.28
CA LEU A 392 1.59 7.31 25.16
C LEU A 392 2.12 8.58 24.48
N SER A 393 2.42 8.50 23.19
CA SER A 393 2.83 9.65 22.38
C SER A 393 1.73 10.70 22.32
N PHE A 394 0.47 10.27 22.12
CA PHE A 394 -0.68 11.18 22.07
C PHE A 394 -0.92 11.87 23.41
N LEU A 395 -0.84 11.12 24.52
CA LEU A 395 -1.00 11.66 25.87
C LEU A 395 0.09 12.68 26.22
N LYS A 396 1.31 12.49 25.72
CA LYS A 396 2.42 13.45 25.89
C LYS A 396 2.40 14.59 24.87
N GLY A 397 1.54 14.55 23.86
CA GLY A 397 1.49 15.54 22.78
C GLY A 397 2.68 15.50 21.80
N GLN A 398 3.58 14.50 21.92
CA GLN A 398 4.84 14.44 21.19
C GLN A 398 4.71 13.71 19.85
N ILE A 399 3.86 14.23 18.96
CA ILE A 399 3.56 13.55 17.70
C ILE A 399 4.67 13.69 16.66
N ASP A 400 5.40 14.80 16.67
CA ASP A 400 6.59 14.97 15.81
C ASP A 400 7.58 13.83 16.02
N LEU A 401 7.87 13.54 17.29
CA LEU A 401 8.75 12.44 17.67
C LEU A 401 8.17 11.09 17.23
N LEU A 402 6.87 10.87 17.42
CA LEU A 402 6.19 9.65 16.99
C LEU A 402 6.30 9.44 15.48
N ILE A 403 6.05 10.48 14.67
CA ILE A 403 6.11 10.40 13.21
C ILE A 403 7.53 10.02 12.76
N VAL A 404 8.55 10.67 13.33
CA VAL A 404 9.95 10.36 13.05
C VAL A 404 10.27 8.92 13.44
N ALA A 405 9.86 8.49 14.64
CA ALA A 405 10.09 7.13 15.13
C ALA A 405 9.39 6.07 14.24
N LEU A 406 8.12 6.27 13.90
CA LEU A 406 7.37 5.37 13.02
C LEU A 406 8.00 5.32 11.62
N SER A 407 8.48 6.44 11.08
CA SER A 407 9.16 6.49 9.78
C SER A 407 10.44 5.64 9.79
N PHE A 408 11.26 5.76 10.85
CA PHE A 408 12.45 4.93 11.02
C PHE A 408 12.10 3.45 11.16
N VAL A 409 11.16 3.12 12.06
CA VAL A 409 10.77 1.72 12.31
C VAL A 409 10.19 1.07 11.07
N PHE A 410 9.42 1.82 10.27
CA PHE A 410 8.87 1.35 9.00
C PHE A 410 9.96 1.03 7.97
N LEU A 411 10.92 1.93 7.77
CA LEU A 411 12.05 1.69 6.86
C LEU A 411 12.93 0.53 7.34
N ILE A 412 13.16 0.41 8.66
CA ILE A 412 13.90 -0.69 9.26
C ILE A 412 13.20 -2.03 9.02
N PHE A 413 11.87 -2.10 9.18
CA PHE A 413 11.14 -3.36 8.95
C PHE A 413 11.24 -3.83 7.50
N ILE A 414 11.14 -2.91 6.53
CA ILE A 414 11.35 -3.24 5.11
C ILE A 414 12.80 -3.71 4.89
N PHE A 415 13.78 -2.99 5.44
CA PHE A 415 15.19 -3.35 5.30
C PHE A 415 15.52 -4.72 5.91
N VAL A 416 15.05 -4.99 7.12
CA VAL A 416 15.24 -6.28 7.81
C VAL A 416 14.64 -7.42 7.01
N GLU A 417 13.46 -7.22 6.42
CA GLU A 417 12.82 -8.25 5.59
C GLU A 417 13.59 -8.52 4.29
N MET A 418 14.11 -7.47 3.65
CA MET A 418 15.00 -7.59 2.50
C MET A 418 16.28 -8.37 2.87
N VAL A 419 16.91 -8.03 4.00
CA VAL A 419 18.11 -8.73 4.50
C VAL A 419 17.78 -10.18 4.84
N ARG A 420 16.66 -10.46 5.51
CA ARG A 420 16.21 -11.82 5.83
C ARG A 420 16.12 -12.67 4.57
N LYS A 421 15.51 -12.14 3.51
CA LYS A 421 15.34 -12.86 2.24
C LYS A 421 16.67 -13.12 1.54
N ILE A 422 17.58 -12.15 1.55
CA ILE A 422 18.93 -12.33 1.02
C ILE A 422 19.67 -13.41 1.81
N CYS A 423 19.63 -13.35 3.15
CA CYS A 423 20.25 -14.35 4.01
C CYS A 423 19.65 -15.75 3.82
N GLU A 424 18.35 -15.86 3.56
CA GLU A 424 17.66 -17.13 3.27
C GLU A 424 18.24 -17.80 2.02
N VAL A 425 18.53 -17.02 0.98
CA VAL A 425 19.06 -17.52 -0.30
C VAL A 425 20.56 -17.82 -0.25
N PHE A 426 21.36 -16.96 0.40
CA PHE A 426 22.82 -17.07 0.36
C PHE A 426 23.45 -17.78 1.57
N PHE A 427 22.77 -17.77 2.71
CA PHE A 427 23.28 -18.29 3.98
C PHE A 427 22.22 -19.11 4.74
N PRO A 428 21.67 -20.18 4.13
CA PRO A 428 20.56 -20.95 4.71
C PRO A 428 20.87 -21.54 6.09
N SER A 429 22.13 -21.92 6.37
CA SER A 429 22.56 -22.50 7.65
C SER A 429 22.74 -21.48 8.79
N LEU A 430 23.00 -20.21 8.47
CA LEU A 430 23.35 -19.14 9.43
C LEU A 430 22.20 -18.15 9.71
N ASN A 431 21.00 -18.42 9.19
CA ASN A 431 19.91 -17.44 9.23
C ASN A 431 19.20 -17.37 10.60
N ALA A 432 19.89 -16.83 11.61
CA ALA A 432 19.36 -16.57 12.94
C ALA A 432 18.13 -15.65 12.90
N ILE A 433 18.12 -14.68 11.98
CA ILE A 433 16.99 -13.79 11.72
C ILE A 433 15.78 -14.60 11.27
N ASN A 434 15.94 -15.52 10.31
CA ASN A 434 14.85 -16.39 9.89
C ASN A 434 14.42 -17.37 10.99
N LYS A 435 15.33 -17.89 11.83
CA LYS A 435 14.95 -18.71 13.00
C LYS A 435 14.14 -17.92 14.03
N PHE A 436 14.46 -16.65 14.24
CA PHE A 436 13.70 -15.77 15.13
C PHE A 436 12.33 -15.45 14.53
N ILE A 437 12.30 -14.98 13.28
CA ILE A 437 11.07 -14.56 12.60
C ILE A 437 10.15 -15.74 12.34
N ALA A 438 10.67 -16.93 12.01
CA ALA A 438 9.88 -18.14 11.76
C ALA A 438 9.01 -18.58 12.94
N ARG A 439 9.35 -18.18 14.18
CA ARG A 439 8.49 -18.43 15.36
C ARG A 439 7.20 -17.60 15.34
N PHE A 440 7.15 -16.58 14.51
CA PHE A 440 6.07 -15.61 14.39
C PHE A 440 5.39 -15.63 13.00
N ILE A 441 5.85 -16.52 12.11
CA ILE A 441 5.30 -16.71 10.76
C ILE A 441 3.98 -17.49 10.84
N ASP A 442 2.94 -16.96 10.18
CA ASP A 442 1.64 -17.62 9.99
C ASP A 442 1.62 -18.41 8.67
N GLU A 443 0.58 -19.21 8.42
CA GLU A 443 0.31 -19.82 7.11
C GLU A 443 0.30 -18.76 5.99
N ARG A 444 -0.09 -17.53 6.32
CA ARG A 444 -0.09 -16.36 5.41
C ARG A 444 1.32 -15.91 5.01
N ASP A 445 2.30 -15.99 5.91
CA ASP A 445 3.68 -15.58 5.71
C ASP A 445 4.59 -16.75 5.28
N SER A 446 4.05 -17.98 5.27
CA SER A 446 4.76 -19.23 4.95
C SER A 446 5.35 -19.29 3.53
N LYS A 447 4.95 -18.38 2.64
CA LYS A 447 5.29 -18.41 1.19
C LYS A 447 6.42 -17.48 0.78
N GLY A 448 7.09 -16.83 1.73
CA GLY A 448 8.46 -16.37 1.53
C GLY A 448 8.78 -14.94 1.91
N ILE A 449 7.81 -14.02 2.01
CA ILE A 449 7.99 -12.66 2.58
C ILE A 449 7.07 -12.53 3.79
N VAL A 450 7.60 -12.00 4.89
CA VAL A 450 6.88 -11.78 6.15
C VAL A 450 6.35 -10.36 6.16
N VAL A 451 5.08 -10.21 5.78
CA VAL A 451 4.46 -8.88 5.55
C VAL A 451 3.52 -8.46 6.67
N THR A 452 3.06 -9.40 7.49
CA THR A 452 2.06 -9.13 8.55
C THR A 452 2.46 -7.97 9.47
N HIS A 453 3.72 -7.92 9.92
CA HIS A 453 4.21 -6.85 10.80
C HIS A 453 4.40 -5.51 10.08
N ILE A 454 4.79 -5.55 8.80
CA ILE A 454 4.90 -4.36 7.95
C ILE A 454 3.51 -3.77 7.73
N TYR A 455 2.50 -4.60 7.45
CA TYR A 455 1.12 -4.17 7.27
C TYR A 455 0.53 -3.58 8.52
N LEU A 456 0.72 -4.20 9.69
CA LEU A 456 0.24 -3.67 10.97
C LEU A 456 0.79 -2.25 11.22
N LEU A 457 2.09 -2.07 11.01
CA LEU A 457 2.73 -0.77 11.17
C LEU A 457 2.26 0.23 10.10
N ALA A 458 2.21 -0.17 8.83
CA ALA A 458 1.76 0.67 7.73
C ALA A 458 0.30 1.13 7.90
N GLY A 459 -0.58 0.24 8.37
CA GLY A 459 -1.98 0.55 8.62
C GLY A 459 -2.17 1.66 9.65
N VAL A 460 -1.30 1.74 10.67
CA VAL A 460 -1.31 2.84 11.65
C VAL A 460 -0.54 4.05 11.14
N TYR A 461 0.61 3.85 10.52
CA TYR A 461 1.53 4.91 10.10
C TYR A 461 0.97 5.74 8.93
N ILE A 462 0.41 5.12 7.89
CA ILE A 462 -0.05 5.81 6.67
C ILE A 462 -1.12 6.87 6.99
N PRO A 463 -2.19 6.59 7.77
CA PRO A 463 -3.16 7.62 8.17
C PRO A 463 -2.52 8.82 8.89
N ILE A 464 -1.57 8.57 9.81
CA ILE A 464 -0.91 9.60 10.60
C ILE A 464 -0.03 10.50 9.71
N ILE A 465 0.84 9.89 8.90
CA ILE A 465 1.76 10.65 8.04
C ILE A 465 1.00 11.40 6.94
N THR A 466 -0.10 10.84 6.43
CA THR A 466 -0.93 11.49 5.40
C THR A 466 -1.48 12.82 5.92
N ASP A 467 -2.15 12.83 7.07
CA ASP A 467 -2.68 14.07 7.62
C ASP A 467 -1.56 15.01 8.07
N ALA A 468 -0.49 14.50 8.68
CA ALA A 468 0.64 15.32 9.10
C ALA A 468 1.28 16.07 7.92
N LEU A 469 1.55 15.38 6.81
CA LEU A 469 2.19 15.96 5.63
C LEU A 469 1.25 16.82 4.79
N PHE A 470 -0.03 16.47 4.67
CA PHE A 470 -0.93 17.15 3.75
C PHE A 470 -1.83 18.21 4.43
N SER A 471 -1.87 18.28 5.75
CA SER A 471 -2.65 19.29 6.48
C SER A 471 -2.09 20.69 6.25
N ASN A 472 -2.92 21.58 5.70
CA ASN A 472 -2.58 23.00 5.46
C ASN A 472 -2.15 23.73 6.74
N LYS A 473 -2.65 23.28 7.90
CA LYS A 473 -2.33 23.87 9.19
C LYS A 473 -0.85 23.71 9.56
N ASN A 474 -0.19 22.73 8.97
CA ASN A 474 1.24 22.46 9.16
C ASN A 474 2.13 23.22 8.17
N TYR A 475 1.57 24.16 7.39
CA TYR A 475 2.32 25.00 6.46
C TYR A 475 2.22 26.47 6.82
N VAL A 476 3.36 27.16 6.84
CA VAL A 476 3.45 28.60 7.09
C VAL A 476 3.71 29.33 5.79
N HIS A 477 2.74 30.10 5.33
CA HIS A 477 2.86 30.89 4.09
C HIS A 477 3.55 32.23 4.38
N LYS A 478 4.78 32.40 3.90
CA LYS A 478 5.49 33.70 3.81
C LYS A 478 5.51 34.14 2.34
N LYS A 479 5.59 35.46 2.09
CA LYS A 479 5.38 36.11 0.77
C LYS A 479 6.01 35.42 -0.46
N LYS A 480 7.15 34.72 -0.32
CA LYS A 480 7.79 33.96 -1.41
C LYS A 480 8.05 32.47 -1.08
N GLN A 481 7.68 31.99 0.11
CA GLN A 481 8.06 30.66 0.60
C GLN A 481 7.01 30.12 1.58
N ILE A 482 6.74 28.84 1.51
CA ILE A 482 5.89 28.02 2.34
C ILE A 482 6.85 27.13 3.11
N MET A 483 6.76 27.15 4.42
CA MET A 483 7.64 26.36 5.28
C MET A 483 6.78 25.31 5.98
N TYR A 484 7.21 24.04 5.96
CA TYR A 484 6.56 23.01 6.75
C TYR A 484 6.94 23.18 8.22
N PHE A 485 5.92 23.28 9.07
CA PHE A 485 6.04 23.32 10.52
C PHE A 485 4.86 22.54 11.09
N PHE A 486 5.14 21.44 11.78
CA PHE A 486 4.10 20.69 12.47
C PHE A 486 3.53 21.54 13.62
N ARG A 487 2.25 21.93 13.52
CA ARG A 487 1.57 22.81 14.48
C ARG A 487 0.44 22.10 15.19
N GLU A 488 -0.36 21.37 14.42
CA GLU A 488 -1.60 20.79 14.91
C GLU A 488 -1.70 19.33 14.48
N ALA A 489 -2.22 18.53 15.38
CA ALA A 489 -2.53 17.14 15.14
C ALA A 489 -4.00 16.87 15.43
N ASN A 490 -4.68 16.21 14.51
CA ASN A 490 -5.99 15.65 14.78
C ASN A 490 -5.83 14.27 15.44
N PHE A 491 -5.64 14.26 16.76
CA PHE A 491 -5.48 13.03 17.55
C PHE A 491 -6.61 12.01 17.35
N LEU A 492 -7.84 12.48 17.14
CA LEU A 492 -9.01 11.62 16.91
C LEU A 492 -8.93 10.94 15.53
N LEU A 493 -8.56 11.71 14.50
CA LEU A 493 -8.30 11.15 13.18
C LEU A 493 -7.13 10.15 13.22
N TYR A 494 -6.04 10.49 13.90
CA TYR A 494 -4.85 9.61 13.99
C TYR A 494 -5.16 8.33 14.74
N SER A 495 -6.06 8.40 15.72
CA SER A 495 -6.50 7.22 16.46
C SER A 495 -7.48 6.35 15.69
N SER A 496 -7.97 6.76 14.51
CA SER A 496 -8.99 6.00 13.80
C SER A 496 -8.53 4.63 13.28
N GLY A 497 -7.40 4.61 12.58
CA GLY A 497 -6.76 3.37 12.17
C GLY A 497 -6.29 2.56 13.40
N LEU A 498 -5.73 3.24 14.39
CA LEU A 498 -5.20 2.60 15.60
C LEU A 498 -6.27 1.88 16.42
N ASN A 499 -7.40 2.55 16.71
CA ASN A 499 -8.47 1.98 17.53
C ASN A 499 -9.14 0.81 16.81
N THR A 500 -9.31 0.88 15.48
CA THR A 500 -9.96 -0.19 14.70
C THR A 500 -9.09 -1.44 14.59
N ILE A 501 -7.79 -1.31 14.32
CA ILE A 501 -6.89 -2.46 14.16
C ILE A 501 -6.39 -3.03 15.49
N CYS A 502 -6.08 -2.18 16.47
CA CYS A 502 -5.45 -2.66 17.70
C CYS A 502 -6.46 -3.09 18.75
N ILE A 503 -7.60 -2.40 18.85
CA ILE A 503 -8.65 -2.72 19.82
C ILE A 503 -9.78 -3.48 19.13
N GLY A 504 -10.38 -2.90 18.10
CA GLY A 504 -11.53 -3.48 17.39
C GLY A 504 -11.25 -4.90 16.89
N ASP A 505 -10.29 -5.06 16.00
CA ASP A 505 -9.92 -6.35 15.40
C ASP A 505 -9.40 -7.37 16.45
N SER A 506 -8.69 -6.92 17.48
CA SER A 506 -8.27 -7.79 18.58
C SER A 506 -9.46 -8.32 19.39
N LEU A 507 -10.41 -7.45 19.75
CA LEU A 507 -11.57 -7.83 20.56
C LEU A 507 -12.64 -8.53 19.74
N ALA A 508 -12.71 -8.30 18.42
CA ALA A 508 -13.53 -9.09 17.51
C ALA A 508 -13.07 -10.55 17.48
N ALA A 509 -11.76 -10.79 17.43
CA ALA A 509 -11.19 -12.14 17.49
C ALA A 509 -11.45 -12.82 18.84
N ILE A 510 -11.31 -12.08 19.95
CA ILE A 510 -11.61 -12.60 21.30
C ILE A 510 -13.11 -12.89 21.45
N GLY A 511 -13.99 -11.97 21.07
CA GLY A 511 -15.44 -12.14 21.10
C GLY A 511 -15.91 -13.28 20.21
N GLY A 512 -15.32 -13.42 19.02
CA GLY A 512 -15.60 -14.53 18.10
C GLY A 512 -15.12 -15.89 18.61
N PHE A 513 -14.06 -15.91 19.43
CA PHE A 513 -13.59 -17.11 20.10
C PHE A 513 -14.48 -17.50 21.29
N LEU A 514 -14.86 -16.53 22.13
CA LEU A 514 -15.72 -16.76 23.31
C LEU A 514 -17.15 -17.13 22.92
N PHE A 515 -17.68 -16.48 21.87
CA PHE A 515 -19.05 -16.65 21.39
C PHE A 515 -19.03 -16.97 19.88
N PRO A 516 -18.72 -18.22 19.51
CA PRO A 516 -18.55 -18.62 18.11
C PRO A 516 -19.87 -18.73 17.35
N THR A 517 -21.01 -18.82 18.05
CA THR A 517 -22.35 -18.95 17.47
C THR A 517 -23.27 -17.80 17.91
N PRO A 518 -24.20 -17.34 17.05
CA PRO A 518 -24.37 -17.72 15.65
C PRO A 518 -23.28 -17.14 14.73
N LYS A 519 -22.91 -17.90 13.68
CA LYS A 519 -22.01 -17.44 12.62
C LYS A 519 -22.78 -16.54 11.63
N MET A 520 -22.10 -15.52 11.11
CA MET A 520 -22.67 -14.67 10.06
C MET A 520 -22.69 -15.43 8.72
N LYS A 521 -23.75 -15.24 7.93
CA LYS A 521 -23.86 -15.82 6.59
C LYS A 521 -22.89 -15.11 5.62
N ASN A 522 -22.35 -15.86 4.66
CA ASN A 522 -21.43 -15.37 3.61
C ASN A 522 -20.17 -14.69 4.16
N THR A 523 -19.65 -15.25 5.26
CA THR A 523 -18.54 -14.75 6.06
C THR A 523 -17.59 -15.92 6.33
N ASN A 524 -16.28 -15.67 6.43
CA ASN A 524 -15.30 -16.73 6.69
C ASN A 524 -15.23 -17.05 8.18
N ASN A 525 -16.24 -17.77 8.67
CA ASN A 525 -16.37 -18.21 10.06
C ASN A 525 -16.45 -17.07 11.11
N LYS A 526 -16.79 -15.84 10.72
CA LYS A 526 -16.97 -14.75 11.69
C LYS A 526 -18.34 -14.84 12.37
N SER A 527 -18.38 -14.56 13.68
CA SER A 527 -19.60 -14.59 14.48
C SER A 527 -20.23 -13.21 14.64
N TYR A 528 -21.54 -13.18 14.89
CA TYR A 528 -22.23 -11.93 15.23
C TYR A 528 -21.67 -11.30 16.52
N ALA A 529 -21.21 -12.13 17.46
CA ALA A 529 -20.56 -11.64 18.66
C ALA A 529 -19.23 -10.93 18.35
N GLY A 530 -18.38 -11.50 17.48
CA GLY A 530 -17.15 -10.83 17.03
C GLY A 530 -17.43 -9.45 16.41
N PHE A 531 -18.46 -9.36 15.56
CA PHE A 531 -18.92 -8.09 14.98
C PHE A 531 -19.36 -7.07 16.06
N LEU A 532 -20.16 -7.49 17.04
CA LEU A 532 -20.61 -6.61 18.12
C LEU A 532 -19.45 -6.17 19.01
N PHE A 533 -18.52 -7.07 19.34
CA PHE A 533 -17.32 -6.74 20.10
C PHE A 533 -16.47 -5.71 19.35
N PHE A 534 -16.28 -5.88 18.04
CA PHE A 534 -15.60 -4.87 17.22
C PHE A 534 -16.27 -3.50 17.39
N PHE A 535 -17.58 -3.45 17.16
CA PHE A 535 -18.36 -2.21 17.17
C PHE A 535 -18.27 -1.50 18.53
N PHE A 536 -18.65 -2.17 19.62
CA PHE A 536 -18.73 -1.55 20.94
C PHE A 536 -17.36 -1.14 21.46
N THR A 537 -16.33 -1.97 21.26
CA THR A 537 -15.00 -1.70 21.79
C THR A 537 -14.27 -0.61 21.01
N THR A 538 -14.46 -0.55 19.70
CA THR A 538 -13.96 0.55 18.87
C THR A 538 -14.64 1.86 19.28
N PHE A 539 -15.97 1.85 19.43
CA PHE A 539 -16.73 3.03 19.84
C PHE A 539 -16.32 3.53 21.22
N LEU A 540 -16.21 2.62 22.20
CA LEU A 540 -15.77 2.95 23.55
C LEU A 540 -14.31 3.43 23.58
N SER A 541 -13.44 2.86 22.75
CA SER A 541 -12.06 3.32 22.61
C SER A 541 -11.97 4.75 22.08
N PHE A 542 -12.82 5.11 21.10
CA PHE A 542 -12.92 6.48 20.64
C PHE A 542 -13.42 7.44 21.72
N LEU A 543 -14.48 7.06 22.44
CA LEU A 543 -14.99 7.84 23.57
C LEU A 543 -13.89 8.10 24.60
N LEU A 544 -13.20 7.05 25.02
CA LEU A 544 -12.09 7.15 25.97
C LEU A 544 -10.96 8.03 25.41
N SER A 545 -10.63 7.90 24.12
CA SER A 545 -9.60 8.74 23.50
C SER A 545 -10.01 10.21 23.41
N SER A 546 -11.28 10.51 23.15
CA SER A 546 -11.82 11.87 23.13
C SER A 546 -11.78 12.49 24.53
N TYR A 547 -12.17 11.72 25.54
CA TYR A 547 -12.13 12.14 26.93
C TYR A 547 -10.70 12.44 27.38
N LEU A 548 -9.75 11.53 27.12
CA LEU A 548 -8.36 11.67 27.55
C LEU A 548 -7.60 12.77 26.79
N LEU A 549 -7.88 12.98 25.50
CA LEU A 549 -7.04 13.82 24.63
C LEU A 549 -7.64 15.21 24.35
N GLN A 550 -8.97 15.35 24.31
CA GLN A 550 -9.62 16.63 23.97
C GLN A 550 -10.40 17.24 25.13
N GLN A 551 -10.54 16.52 26.26
CA GLN A 551 -11.26 16.94 27.47
C GLN A 551 -12.71 17.41 27.24
N THR A 552 -13.25 17.25 26.03
CA THR A 552 -14.62 17.59 25.64
C THR A 552 -15.11 16.61 24.57
N VAL A 553 -16.35 16.15 24.72
CA VAL A 553 -17.01 15.26 23.74
C VAL A 553 -18.04 16.08 22.98
N SER A 554 -17.73 16.46 21.75
CA SER A 554 -18.70 17.13 20.89
C SER A 554 -19.69 16.13 20.27
N TRP A 555 -20.95 16.52 20.10
CA TRP A 555 -21.96 15.71 19.40
C TRP A 555 -21.56 15.34 17.96
N ALA A 556 -20.79 16.21 17.30
CA ALA A 556 -20.25 15.93 15.97
C ALA A 556 -19.25 14.76 15.99
N ASN A 557 -18.39 14.70 17.01
CA ASN A 557 -17.43 13.61 17.18
C ASN A 557 -18.13 12.28 17.48
N LEU A 558 -19.22 12.28 18.26
CA LEU A 558 -20.00 11.08 18.55
C LEU A 558 -20.55 10.40 17.28
N ASN A 559 -21.09 11.19 16.35
CA ASN A 559 -21.57 10.66 15.06
C ASN A 559 -20.42 10.02 14.27
N ILE A 560 -19.25 10.68 14.23
CA ILE A 560 -18.07 10.13 13.55
C ILE A 560 -17.64 8.81 14.20
N PHE A 561 -17.56 8.75 15.53
CA PHE A 561 -17.17 7.54 16.27
C PHE A 561 -18.12 6.38 16.01
N PHE A 562 -19.43 6.65 16.03
CA PHE A 562 -20.46 5.66 15.73
C PHE A 562 -20.29 5.13 14.30
N MET A 563 -20.14 6.02 13.32
CA MET A 563 -20.02 5.64 11.91
C MET A 563 -18.72 4.87 11.63
N VAL A 564 -17.57 5.30 12.16
CA VAL A 564 -16.30 4.57 12.02
C VAL A 564 -16.40 3.18 12.65
N SER A 565 -17.04 3.06 13.81
CA SER A 565 -17.22 1.77 14.48
C SER A 565 -18.17 0.85 13.71
N LEU A 566 -19.28 1.38 13.17
CA LEU A 566 -20.27 0.60 12.41
C LEU A 566 -19.72 0.15 11.06
N PHE A 567 -19.23 1.08 10.24
CA PHE A 567 -18.65 0.76 8.93
C PHE A 567 -17.39 -0.09 9.10
N GLY A 568 -16.58 0.16 10.13
CA GLY A 568 -15.42 -0.66 10.49
C GLY A 568 -15.81 -2.10 10.82
N ALA A 569 -16.84 -2.31 11.66
CA ALA A 569 -17.33 -3.64 11.99
C ALA A 569 -17.90 -4.38 10.77
N LEU A 570 -18.68 -3.68 9.93
CA LEU A 570 -19.23 -4.24 8.70
C LEU A 570 -18.13 -4.61 7.71
N PHE A 571 -17.09 -3.79 7.63
CA PHE A 571 -15.95 -4.05 6.77
C PHE A 571 -15.13 -5.22 7.29
N GLU A 572 -14.77 -5.23 8.56
CA GLU A 572 -14.05 -6.32 9.23
C GLU A 572 -14.80 -7.64 9.04
N ALA A 573 -16.11 -7.68 9.29
CA ALA A 573 -16.89 -8.92 9.25
C ALA A 573 -16.82 -9.64 7.89
N TYR A 574 -16.67 -8.90 6.80
CA TYR A 574 -16.64 -9.43 5.43
C TYR A 574 -15.25 -9.40 4.80
N LEU A 575 -14.28 -8.76 5.44
CA LEU A 575 -12.90 -8.71 4.97
C LEU A 575 -12.22 -10.06 5.23
N LEU A 576 -11.71 -10.64 4.15
CA LEU A 576 -11.11 -11.98 4.15
C LEU A 576 -9.58 -11.94 4.25
N ASP A 577 -8.93 -10.93 3.66
CA ASP A 577 -7.47 -10.78 3.60
C ASP A 577 -7.05 -9.30 3.78
N ILE A 578 -5.83 -9.08 4.31
CA ILE A 578 -5.21 -7.77 4.61
C ILE A 578 -5.99 -6.83 5.55
N ASP A 579 -6.60 -7.41 6.58
CA ASP A 579 -7.12 -6.67 7.74
C ASP A 579 -6.13 -5.63 8.25
N ASN A 580 -4.85 -5.99 8.40
CA ASN A 580 -3.87 -5.11 9.01
C ASN A 580 -3.53 -3.82 8.24
N LEU A 581 -3.82 -3.74 6.94
CA LEU A 581 -3.56 -2.55 6.13
C LEU A 581 -4.85 -1.87 5.67
N ILE A 582 -5.80 -2.64 5.13
CA ILE A 582 -6.98 -2.07 4.48
C ILE A 582 -8.00 -1.61 5.52
N LEU A 583 -8.20 -2.34 6.63
CA LEU A 583 -9.14 -1.95 7.68
C LEU A 583 -8.83 -0.55 8.26
N PRO A 584 -7.60 -0.22 8.69
CA PRO A 584 -7.31 1.10 9.21
C PRO A 584 -7.37 2.20 8.14
N LEU A 585 -7.00 1.91 6.89
CA LEU A 585 -7.19 2.86 5.77
C LEU A 585 -8.68 3.12 5.51
N PHE A 586 -9.51 2.08 5.54
CA PHE A 586 -10.96 2.21 5.38
C PHE A 586 -11.57 3.00 6.55
N ALA A 587 -11.15 2.73 7.78
CA ALA A 587 -11.57 3.50 8.97
C ALA A 587 -11.22 4.99 8.84
N PHE A 588 -10.01 5.30 8.35
CA PHE A 588 -9.60 6.66 8.04
C PHE A 588 -10.49 7.29 6.94
N CYS A 589 -10.82 6.56 5.87
CA CYS A 589 -11.77 7.03 4.82
C CYS A 589 -13.16 7.35 5.39
N VAL A 590 -13.68 6.48 6.27
CA VAL A 590 -14.98 6.69 6.93
C VAL A 590 -14.89 7.94 7.81
N TYR A 591 -13.82 8.10 8.60
CA TYR A 591 -13.65 9.30 9.41
C TYR A 591 -13.68 10.56 8.54
N LEU A 592 -12.89 10.59 7.46
CA LEU A 592 -12.86 11.74 6.53
C LEU A 592 -14.22 12.02 5.88
N SER A 593 -15.03 10.98 5.66
CA SER A 593 -16.37 11.10 5.08
C SER A 593 -17.35 11.81 6.02
N PHE A 594 -17.23 11.56 7.32
CA PHE A 594 -18.14 12.11 8.34
C PHE A 594 -17.59 13.33 9.09
N GLU A 595 -16.30 13.64 8.95
CA GLU A 595 -15.72 14.92 9.39
C GLU A 595 -16.36 16.10 8.64
N LYS A 596 -16.52 17.24 9.33
CA LYS A 596 -17.17 18.44 8.77
C LYS A 596 -16.34 19.14 7.72
#